data_AF-A0A3N5K413-F1
#
_entry.id   AF-A0A3N5K413-F1
#
_cell.length_a   1.000
_cell.length_b   1.000
_cell.length_c   1.000
_cell.angle_alpha   90.00
_cell.angle_beta   90.00
_cell.angle_gamma   90.00
#
_symmetry.space_group_name_H-M   'P 1'
#
loop_
_entity.id
_entity.type
_entity.pdbx_description
1 polymer ?
#
loop_
_entity_poly.entity_id
_entity_poly.type
_entity_poly.pdbx_seq_one_letter_code
_entity_poly.pdbx_strand_id
1 'polypeptide(L)'
;MQPRTSSKNKSIQRLLIVLSAFLVFSGGYSYSQSHKTGKPMMAAKNGTADYLDKNDPIYKSIKGRSITDLKQSAKKSDPESMENKAIAAKITTWPEEKQNELQALGEQSRNDYAAATQFDVETFLLVFSEFGKMDQKKIAGDYDIRIQHIGDGTYIAEFWEDGLAVNSEENAVVYAHELAVSGYAKKHPESDVGNVEVIKNNYALTRKSITTGKQERYTKMMALLYTIDKNGGVIFHDPGQPMIDFVNNNSK
;
A
#
# COMPACT_ATOMS: atom_id res chain seq x y z
N MET A 1 -11.89 -7.18 45.34
CA MET A 1 -13.07 -7.43 44.49
C MET A 1 -13.55 -6.08 43.98
N GLN A 2 -13.82 -5.95 42.68
CA GLN A 2 -14.12 -4.73 41.89
C GLN A 2 -12.95 -3.71 41.66
N PRO A 3 -12.89 -2.99 40.51
CA PRO A 3 -12.42 -3.53 39.23
C PRO A 3 -11.24 -2.73 38.62
N ARG A 4 -10.39 -3.42 37.86
CA ARG A 4 -9.38 -2.82 36.97
C ARG A 4 -10.03 -2.39 35.65
N THR A 5 -10.07 -1.10 35.37
CA THR A 5 -10.19 -0.54 34.01
C THR A 5 -9.26 0.67 33.90
N SER A 6 -8.81 1.00 32.68
CA SER A 6 -8.16 2.29 32.30
C SER A 6 -6.67 2.34 31.92
N SER A 7 -6.10 1.34 31.24
CA SER A 7 -4.91 1.62 30.39
C SER A 7 -4.91 0.94 29.01
N LYS A 8 -5.63 -0.18 28.86
CA LYS A 8 -5.97 -0.75 27.54
C LYS A 8 -6.82 0.19 26.66
N ASN A 9 -7.46 1.20 27.23
CA ASN A 9 -8.37 2.10 26.51
C ASN A 9 -7.67 3.17 25.64
N LYS A 10 -6.40 3.51 25.89
CA LYS A 10 -5.72 4.60 25.14
C LYS A 10 -4.95 4.14 23.89
N SER A 11 -4.52 2.88 23.81
CA SER A 11 -3.90 2.35 22.57
C SER A 11 -4.95 1.81 21.59
N ILE A 12 -6.07 1.30 22.10
CA ILE A 12 -7.25 0.95 21.29
C ILE A 12 -7.87 2.22 20.69
N GLN A 13 -7.86 3.36 21.38
CA GLN A 13 -8.31 4.65 20.82
C GLN A 13 -7.43 5.21 19.70
N ARG A 14 -6.11 4.93 19.67
CA ARG A 14 -5.24 5.35 18.55
C ARG A 14 -5.26 4.39 17.36
N LEU A 15 -5.46 3.10 17.63
CA LEU A 15 -5.77 2.11 16.59
C LEU A 15 -7.15 2.38 15.95
N LEU A 16 -8.12 2.85 16.74
CA LEU A 16 -9.43 3.32 16.28
C LEU A 16 -9.37 4.64 15.49
N ILE A 17 -8.34 5.48 15.66
CA ILE A 17 -8.17 6.72 14.88
C ILE A 17 -7.60 6.45 13.49
N VAL A 18 -6.73 5.45 13.34
CA VAL A 18 -6.30 4.95 12.01
C VAL A 18 -7.42 4.15 11.33
N LEU A 19 -8.24 3.43 12.11
CA LEU A 19 -9.47 2.82 11.64
C LEU A 19 -10.56 3.84 11.28
N SER A 20 -10.61 5.04 11.88
CA SER A 20 -11.61 6.07 11.52
C SER A 20 -11.22 6.96 10.35
N ALA A 21 -9.97 6.88 9.88
CA ALA A 21 -9.62 7.32 8.53
C ALA A 21 -9.99 6.29 7.44
N PHE A 22 -10.37 5.06 7.85
CA PHE A 22 -10.86 3.99 6.98
C PHE A 22 -12.36 3.66 7.18
N LEU A 23 -12.99 4.11 8.26
CA LEU A 23 -14.42 3.96 8.56
C LEU A 23 -15.26 5.08 7.93
N VAL A 24 -15.18 5.19 6.61
CA VAL A 24 -16.41 5.29 5.80
C VAL A 24 -16.61 4.00 4.98
N PHE A 25 -15.73 2.99 5.11
CA PHE A 25 -15.72 1.81 4.23
C PHE A 25 -15.37 0.49 4.93
N SER A 26 -15.85 0.28 6.16
CA SER A 26 -15.83 -1.08 6.72
C SER A 26 -17.03 -1.32 7.62
N GLY A 27 -18.21 -1.26 7.00
CA GLY A 27 -19.44 -1.83 7.56
C GLY A 27 -19.49 -3.33 7.26
N GLY A 28 -18.92 -4.14 8.16
CA GLY A 28 -19.24 -5.55 8.39
C GLY A 28 -19.00 -6.53 7.23
N TYR A 29 -18.04 -7.44 7.37
CA TYR A 29 -18.30 -8.89 7.45
C TYR A 29 -16.99 -9.65 7.71
N SER A 30 -17.18 -10.80 8.35
CA SER A 30 -16.22 -11.69 8.99
C SER A 30 -15.19 -12.33 8.04
N TYR A 31 -14.08 -12.76 8.66
CA TYR A 31 -13.22 -13.86 8.19
C TYR A 31 -14.00 -14.94 7.43
N SER A 32 -13.67 -15.13 6.15
CA SER A 32 -13.69 -16.44 5.49
C SER A 32 -13.02 -16.32 4.13
N GLN A 33 -11.94 -17.07 3.93
CA GLN A 33 -11.52 -17.45 2.60
C GLN A 33 -12.62 -18.33 1.98
N SER A 34 -13.22 -17.87 0.88
CA SER A 34 -13.63 -18.78 -0.20
C SER A 34 -13.98 -17.97 -1.45
N HIS A 35 -13.39 -18.37 -2.58
CA HIS A 35 -13.75 -17.93 -3.92
C HIS A 35 -15.27 -17.90 -4.15
N LYS A 36 -15.79 -16.82 -4.74
CA LYS A 36 -16.63 -16.87 -5.96
C LYS A 36 -16.96 -15.48 -6.49
N THR A 37 -16.56 -15.34 -7.74
CA THR A 37 -16.77 -14.31 -8.76
C THR A 37 -18.13 -13.60 -8.80
N GLY A 38 -18.09 -12.30 -9.10
CA GLY A 38 -19.19 -11.54 -9.68
C GLY A 38 -18.70 -10.70 -10.87
N LYS A 39 -18.49 -11.37 -12.02
CA LYS A 39 -18.09 -10.86 -13.35
C LYS A 39 -16.74 -10.07 -13.43
N PRO A 40 -15.68 -10.70 -13.97
CA PRO A 40 -14.35 -10.12 -14.05
C PRO A 40 -14.24 -9.14 -15.23
N MET A 41 -13.56 -8.00 -15.02
CA MET A 41 -12.75 -7.42 -16.10
C MET A 41 -11.76 -8.51 -16.51
N MET A 42 -11.64 -8.81 -17.81
CA MET A 42 -10.96 -10.02 -18.31
C MET A 42 -9.66 -10.26 -17.54
N ALA A 43 -9.63 -11.34 -16.76
CA ALA A 43 -8.44 -11.76 -16.06
C ALA A 43 -7.34 -11.91 -17.12
N ALA A 44 -6.29 -11.10 -17.01
CA ALA A 44 -5.11 -11.22 -17.83
C ALA A 44 -4.67 -12.68 -17.78
N LYS A 45 -4.51 -13.31 -18.96
CA LYS A 45 -4.10 -14.71 -19.10
C LYS A 45 -2.90 -14.97 -18.18
N ASN A 46 -2.96 -16.04 -17.40
CA ASN A 46 -1.84 -16.63 -16.67
C ASN A 46 -0.75 -17.12 -17.64
N GLY A 47 -0.06 -16.20 -18.30
CA GLY A 47 1.23 -16.42 -18.94
C GLY A 47 2.35 -16.11 -17.94
N THR A 48 3.52 -16.73 -18.15
CA THR A 48 4.78 -16.29 -17.51
C THR A 48 4.88 -14.76 -17.56
N ALA A 49 5.11 -14.12 -16.41
CA ALA A 49 5.19 -12.65 -16.32
C ALA A 49 6.18 -12.10 -17.36
N ASP A 50 5.66 -11.31 -18.31
CA ASP A 50 6.45 -10.70 -19.37
C ASP A 50 7.00 -9.35 -18.87
N TYR A 51 8.20 -9.41 -18.26
CA TYR A 51 8.88 -8.21 -17.77
C TYR A 51 9.63 -7.53 -18.91
N LEU A 52 9.45 -6.22 -19.03
CA LEU A 52 10.15 -5.42 -20.02
C LEU A 52 11.65 -5.31 -19.69
N ASP A 53 12.49 -5.33 -20.74
CA ASP A 53 13.91 -5.05 -20.60
C ASP A 53 14.13 -3.60 -20.12
N LYS A 54 15.15 -3.39 -19.30
CA LYS A 54 15.48 -2.06 -18.75
C LYS A 54 15.79 -1.00 -19.81
N ASN A 55 16.16 -1.42 -21.03
CA ASN A 55 16.45 -0.52 -22.14
C ASN A 55 15.20 -0.16 -22.95
N ASP A 56 14.09 -0.86 -22.74
CA ASP A 56 12.81 -0.61 -23.41
C ASP A 56 12.32 0.83 -23.16
N PRO A 57 11.89 1.57 -24.19
CA PRO A 57 11.37 2.93 -24.02
C PRO A 57 10.16 3.02 -23.08
N ILE A 58 9.25 2.04 -23.11
CA ILE A 58 8.07 1.97 -22.24
C ILE A 58 8.52 1.72 -20.80
N TYR A 59 9.48 0.82 -20.59
CA TYR A 59 10.08 0.60 -19.27
C TYR A 59 10.62 1.91 -18.70
N LYS A 60 11.46 2.63 -19.47
CA LYS A 60 12.06 3.91 -19.03
C LYS A 60 10.99 4.96 -18.75
N SER A 61 9.97 5.05 -19.60
CA SER A 61 8.90 6.03 -19.45
C SER A 61 8.05 5.78 -18.19
N ILE A 62 7.62 4.54 -17.95
CA ILE A 62 6.83 4.20 -16.76
C ILE A 62 7.67 4.31 -15.49
N LYS A 63 8.88 3.73 -15.48
CA LYS A 63 9.78 3.81 -14.32
C LYS A 63 10.16 5.26 -13.98
N GLY A 64 10.37 6.10 -14.99
CA GLY A 64 10.75 7.51 -14.80
C GLY A 64 9.71 8.36 -14.07
N ARG A 65 8.45 7.90 -13.99
CA ARG A 65 7.35 8.64 -13.36
C ARG A 65 6.65 7.92 -12.21
N SER A 66 6.83 6.61 -12.07
CA SER A 66 6.02 5.80 -11.14
C SER A 66 6.06 6.27 -9.70
N ILE A 67 7.22 6.70 -9.22
CA ILE A 67 7.36 7.25 -7.87
C ILE A 67 6.59 8.57 -7.72
N THR A 68 6.64 9.43 -8.74
CA THR A 68 5.91 10.71 -8.74
C THR A 68 4.41 10.49 -8.78
N ASP A 69 3.93 9.58 -9.64
CA ASP A 69 2.51 9.22 -9.72
C ASP A 69 2.00 8.68 -8.37
N LEU A 70 2.74 7.75 -7.74
CA LEU A 70 2.44 7.23 -6.41
C LEU A 70 2.33 8.32 -5.35
N LYS A 71 3.30 9.23 -5.29
CA LYS A 71 3.30 10.33 -4.31
C LYS A 71 2.15 11.30 -4.53
N GLN A 72 1.85 11.62 -5.78
CA GLN A 72 0.73 12.51 -6.10
C GLN A 72 -0.60 11.86 -5.73
N SER A 73 -0.78 10.59 -6.05
CA SER A 73 -1.99 9.85 -5.71
C SER A 73 -2.15 9.72 -4.19
N ALA A 74 -1.11 9.32 -3.46
CA ALA A 74 -1.15 9.25 -2.00
C ALA A 74 -1.43 10.62 -1.34
N LYS A 75 -0.91 11.72 -1.89
CA LYS A 75 -1.24 13.08 -1.42
C LYS A 75 -2.71 13.41 -1.64
N LYS A 76 -3.26 13.05 -2.81
CA LYS A 76 -4.69 13.22 -3.11
C LYS A 76 -5.58 12.34 -2.23
N SER A 77 -5.09 11.18 -1.79
CA SER A 77 -5.81 10.29 -0.89
C SER A 77 -5.61 10.61 0.59
N ASP A 78 -4.85 11.66 0.95
CA ASP A 78 -4.60 12.01 2.35
C ASP A 78 -5.88 12.53 3.02
N PRO A 79 -6.50 11.76 3.94
CA PRO A 79 -7.75 12.15 4.59
C PRO A 79 -7.58 13.43 5.44
N GLU A 80 -6.36 13.76 5.85
CA GLU A 80 -6.09 14.94 6.67
C GLU A 80 -5.94 16.23 5.85
N SER A 81 -5.85 16.11 4.52
CA SER A 81 -5.78 17.26 3.63
C SER A 81 -7.04 18.13 3.71
N MET A 82 -6.88 19.45 3.55
CA MET A 82 -8.01 20.39 3.60
C MET A 82 -9.05 20.07 2.50
N GLU A 83 -8.59 19.64 1.33
CA GLU A 83 -9.44 19.26 0.21
C GLU A 83 -10.31 18.04 0.56
N ASN A 84 -9.71 16.97 1.08
CA ASN A 84 -10.47 15.77 1.44
C ASN A 84 -11.40 16.00 2.63
N LYS A 85 -11.02 16.84 3.61
CA LYS A 85 -11.93 17.25 4.68
C LYS A 85 -13.14 18.01 4.15
N ALA A 86 -12.93 18.90 3.17
CA ALA A 86 -14.03 19.63 2.53
C ALA A 86 -14.94 18.70 1.70
N ILE A 87 -14.36 17.73 0.97
CA ILE A 87 -15.12 16.72 0.23
C ILE A 87 -15.92 15.85 1.19
N ALA A 88 -15.32 15.36 2.27
CA ALA A 88 -16.01 14.56 3.29
C ALA A 88 -17.21 15.32 3.88
N ALA A 89 -17.02 16.60 4.25
CA ALA A 89 -18.12 17.43 4.74
C ALA A 89 -19.27 17.56 3.72
N LYS A 90 -18.98 17.64 2.42
CA LYS A 90 -20.01 17.64 1.37
C LYS A 90 -20.71 16.29 1.27
N ILE A 91 -19.96 15.18 1.29
CA ILE A 91 -20.54 13.84 1.20
C ILE A 91 -21.52 13.58 2.35
N THR A 92 -21.23 14.10 3.56
CA THR A 92 -22.14 13.93 4.72
C THR A 92 -23.52 14.59 4.55
N THR A 93 -23.68 15.52 3.61
CA THR A 93 -24.98 16.16 3.33
C THR A 93 -25.78 15.42 2.26
N TRP A 94 -25.18 14.44 1.58
CA TRP A 94 -25.86 13.63 0.58
C TRP A 94 -26.84 12.64 1.22
N PRO A 95 -27.88 12.20 0.49
CA PRO A 95 -28.70 11.07 0.91
C PRO A 95 -27.86 9.82 1.16
N GLU A 96 -28.28 9.00 2.13
CA GLU A 96 -27.61 7.75 2.50
C GLU A 96 -27.37 6.83 1.30
N GLU A 97 -28.36 6.70 0.41
CA GLU A 97 -28.25 5.93 -0.84
C GLU A 97 -27.02 6.35 -1.67
N LYS A 98 -26.80 7.65 -1.80
CA LYS A 98 -25.68 8.20 -2.59
C LYS A 98 -24.33 8.03 -1.90
N GLN A 99 -24.32 8.06 -0.56
CA GLN A 99 -23.12 7.73 0.21
C GLN A 99 -22.77 6.24 0.03
N ASN A 100 -23.78 5.36 0.05
CA ASN A 100 -23.61 3.92 -0.18
C ASN A 100 -23.15 3.61 -1.61
N GLU A 101 -23.63 4.34 -2.62
CA GLU A 101 -23.14 4.22 -4.01
C GLU A 101 -21.65 4.57 -4.12
N LEU A 102 -21.24 5.70 -3.54
CA LEU A 102 -19.83 6.06 -3.47
C LEU A 102 -19.04 4.99 -2.70
N GLN A 103 -19.65 4.39 -1.68
CA GLN A 103 -19.02 3.33 -0.90
C GLN A 103 -18.76 2.07 -1.73
N ALA A 104 -19.80 1.59 -2.41
CA ALA A 104 -19.70 0.42 -3.28
C ALA A 104 -18.70 0.66 -4.43
N LEU A 105 -18.70 1.87 -5.00
CA LEU A 105 -17.76 2.23 -6.07
C LEU A 105 -16.30 2.20 -5.60
N GLY A 106 -16.01 2.72 -4.41
CA GLY A 106 -14.67 2.68 -3.84
C GLY A 106 -14.18 1.28 -3.50
N GLU A 107 -15.06 0.41 -2.98
CA GLU A 107 -14.75 -1.02 -2.76
C GLU A 107 -14.46 -1.74 -4.07
N GLN A 108 -15.34 -1.57 -5.06
CA GLN A 108 -15.16 -2.17 -6.38
C GLN A 108 -13.86 -1.70 -7.04
N SER A 109 -13.60 -0.39 -7.08
CA SER A 109 -12.40 0.16 -7.70
C SER A 109 -11.12 -0.43 -7.10
N ARG A 110 -11.05 -0.54 -5.77
CA ARG A 110 -9.89 -1.12 -5.08
C ARG A 110 -9.72 -2.61 -5.37
N ASN A 111 -10.82 -3.37 -5.39
CA ASN A 111 -10.80 -4.79 -5.70
C ASN A 111 -10.36 -5.04 -7.15
N ASP A 112 -10.90 -4.28 -8.10
CA ASP A 112 -10.55 -4.37 -9.51
C ASP A 112 -9.07 -4.01 -9.73
N TYR A 113 -8.58 -2.96 -9.04
CA TYR A 113 -7.19 -2.55 -9.11
C TYR A 113 -6.23 -3.60 -8.54
N ALA A 114 -6.55 -4.15 -7.37
CA ALA A 114 -5.77 -5.20 -6.72
C ALA A 114 -5.75 -6.48 -7.56
N ALA A 115 -6.88 -6.86 -8.15
CA ALA A 115 -6.96 -7.99 -9.07
C ALA A 115 -6.10 -7.76 -10.32
N ALA A 116 -6.18 -6.58 -10.94
CA ALA A 116 -5.38 -6.22 -12.11
C ALA A 116 -3.88 -6.22 -11.82
N THR A 117 -3.48 -5.79 -10.62
CA THR A 117 -2.09 -5.71 -10.19
C THR A 117 -1.57 -6.97 -9.50
N GLN A 118 -2.41 -8.01 -9.40
CA GLN A 118 -2.13 -9.26 -8.68
C GLN A 118 -1.58 -8.98 -7.27
N PHE A 119 -2.19 -8.04 -6.58
CA PHE A 119 -1.80 -7.56 -5.27
C PHE A 119 -2.94 -7.84 -4.29
N ASP A 120 -2.60 -8.15 -3.04
CA ASP A 120 -3.62 -8.34 -2.01
C ASP A 120 -4.27 -6.99 -1.65
N VAL A 121 -5.61 -6.91 -1.64
CA VAL A 121 -6.34 -5.64 -1.47
C VAL A 121 -6.01 -4.96 -0.13
N GLU A 122 -5.96 -5.72 0.96
CA GLU A 122 -5.72 -5.17 2.29
C GLU A 122 -4.28 -4.65 2.41
N THR A 123 -3.33 -5.44 1.90
CA THR A 123 -1.92 -5.07 1.83
C THR A 123 -1.72 -3.85 0.95
N PHE A 124 -2.44 -3.75 -0.19
CA PHE A 124 -2.36 -2.60 -1.09
C PHE A 124 -2.68 -1.31 -0.34
N LEU A 125 -3.81 -1.29 0.37
CA LEU A 125 -4.29 -0.09 1.05
C LEU A 125 -3.37 0.35 2.18
N LEU A 126 -2.89 -0.60 2.98
CA LEU A 126 -1.94 -0.32 4.05
C LEU A 126 -0.65 0.27 3.50
N VAL A 127 -0.10 -0.34 2.45
CA VAL A 127 1.22 0.02 1.92
C VAL A 127 1.16 1.29 1.07
N PHE A 128 0.04 1.57 0.41
CA PHE A 128 -0.12 2.73 -0.49
C PHE A 128 0.08 4.07 0.22
N SER A 129 -0.59 4.26 1.37
CA SER A 129 -0.45 5.50 2.15
C SER A 129 0.96 5.66 2.71
N GLU A 130 1.55 4.57 3.19
CA GLU A 130 2.87 4.61 3.81
C GLU A 130 3.98 4.83 2.78
N PHE A 131 3.91 4.18 1.61
CA PHE A 131 4.83 4.43 0.49
C PHE A 131 4.73 5.88 -0.01
N GLY A 132 3.53 6.43 -0.12
CA GLY A 132 3.33 7.82 -0.52
C GLY A 132 4.06 8.84 0.36
N LYS A 133 4.16 8.54 1.67
CA LYS A 133 4.84 9.35 2.68
C LYS A 133 6.36 9.17 2.69
N MET A 134 6.88 8.07 2.14
CA MET A 134 8.33 7.83 2.09
C MET A 134 9.05 8.88 1.24
N ASP A 135 10.31 9.14 1.59
CA ASP A 135 11.18 9.98 0.77
C ASP A 135 11.39 9.35 -0.61
N GLN A 136 11.34 10.17 -1.67
CA GLN A 136 11.45 9.69 -3.03
C GLN A 136 12.80 9.02 -3.32
N LYS A 137 13.90 9.54 -2.74
CA LYS A 137 15.23 8.94 -2.91
C LYS A 137 15.30 7.61 -2.18
N LYS A 138 14.66 7.50 -1.01
CA LYS A 138 14.52 6.23 -0.29
C LYS A 138 13.80 5.20 -1.16
N ILE A 139 12.66 5.54 -1.76
CA ILE A 139 11.93 4.60 -2.62
C ILE A 139 12.78 4.18 -3.83
N ALA A 140 13.48 5.13 -4.46
CA ALA A 140 14.33 4.86 -5.62
C ALA A 140 15.59 4.02 -5.29
N GLY A 141 16.07 4.06 -4.04
CA GLY A 141 17.24 3.33 -3.59
C GLY A 141 16.92 1.95 -3.03
N ASP A 142 15.81 1.81 -2.31
CA ASP A 142 15.48 0.61 -1.53
C ASP A 142 14.62 -0.39 -2.32
N TYR A 143 13.94 0.05 -3.38
CA TYR A 143 13.03 -0.79 -4.17
C TYR A 143 13.48 -0.98 -5.62
N ASP A 144 13.46 -2.22 -6.08
CA ASP A 144 13.62 -2.58 -7.48
C ASP A 144 12.29 -2.42 -8.21
N ILE A 145 12.23 -1.44 -9.12
CA ILE A 145 11.03 -1.19 -9.93
C ILE A 145 11.10 -2.01 -11.22
N ARG A 146 10.17 -2.97 -11.33
CA ARG A 146 10.00 -3.85 -12.49
C ARG A 146 8.73 -3.48 -13.24
N ILE A 147 8.78 -3.50 -14.57
CA ILE A 147 7.63 -3.20 -15.41
C ILE A 147 7.19 -4.48 -16.10
N GLN A 148 5.96 -4.91 -15.84
CA GLN A 148 5.34 -6.06 -16.47
C GLN A 148 4.34 -5.61 -17.53
N HIS A 149 4.34 -6.24 -18.69
CA HIS A 149 3.27 -6.13 -19.67
C HIS A 149 2.22 -7.21 -19.41
N ILE A 150 0.95 -6.82 -19.25
CA ILE A 150 -0.15 -7.74 -18.91
C ILE A 150 -1.19 -7.90 -20.03
N GLY A 151 -0.93 -7.34 -21.21
CA GLY A 151 -1.80 -7.43 -22.38
C GLY A 151 -2.54 -6.12 -22.68
N ASP A 152 -3.05 -6.00 -23.90
CA ASP A 152 -3.89 -4.88 -24.38
C ASP A 152 -3.28 -3.48 -24.13
N GLY A 153 -1.95 -3.37 -24.21
CA GLY A 153 -1.23 -2.12 -23.95
C GLY A 153 -1.26 -1.68 -22.48
N THR A 154 -1.52 -2.62 -21.56
CA THR A 154 -1.59 -2.42 -20.12
C THR A 154 -0.32 -2.94 -19.46
N TYR A 155 0.19 -2.16 -18.50
CA TYR A 155 1.46 -2.40 -17.83
C TYR A 155 1.31 -2.23 -16.32
N ILE A 156 2.09 -2.97 -15.54
CA ILE A 156 2.20 -2.82 -14.10
C ILE A 156 3.62 -2.39 -13.75
N ALA A 157 3.78 -1.33 -12.95
CA ALA A 157 5.02 -1.03 -12.27
C ALA A 157 5.00 -1.64 -10.86
N GLU A 158 5.77 -2.69 -10.64
CA GLU A 158 5.88 -3.37 -9.36
C GLU A 158 7.13 -2.91 -8.61
N PHE A 159 6.97 -2.61 -7.31
CA PHE A 159 8.03 -2.18 -6.41
C PHE A 159 8.42 -3.36 -5.54
N TRP A 160 9.61 -3.91 -5.79
CA TRP A 160 10.11 -5.10 -5.13
C TRP A 160 11.15 -4.76 -4.08
N GLU A 161 10.97 -5.29 -2.88
CA GLU A 161 11.94 -5.20 -1.78
C GLU A 161 12.85 -6.43 -1.81
N ASP A 162 14.17 -6.22 -1.73
CA ASP A 162 15.13 -7.32 -1.55
C ASP A 162 15.28 -7.63 -0.06
N GLY A 163 14.70 -8.74 0.37
CA GLY A 163 14.77 -9.21 1.75
C GLY A 163 16.20 -9.47 2.24
N LEU A 164 17.18 -9.73 1.37
CA LEU A 164 18.58 -9.81 1.82
C LEU A 164 19.17 -8.43 2.10
N ALA A 165 18.83 -7.43 1.29
CA ALA A 165 19.30 -6.05 1.47
C ALA A 165 18.64 -5.41 2.70
N VAL A 166 17.32 -5.57 2.86
CA VAL A 166 16.60 -5.04 4.02
C VAL A 166 17.06 -5.69 5.32
N ASN A 167 17.38 -6.98 5.31
CA ASN A 167 17.87 -7.68 6.50
C ASN A 167 19.41 -7.59 6.66
N SER A 168 20.09 -6.59 6.09
CA SER A 168 21.54 -6.40 6.29
C SER A 168 21.89 -6.06 7.73
N GLU A 169 23.16 -6.23 8.10
CA GLU A 169 23.62 -5.90 9.46
C GLU A 169 23.55 -4.39 9.72
N GLU A 170 23.82 -3.56 8.71
CA GLU A 170 23.73 -2.11 8.79
C GLU A 170 22.28 -1.68 9.11
N ASN A 171 21.30 -2.27 8.41
CA ASN A 171 19.89 -1.99 8.69
C ASN A 171 19.46 -2.50 10.07
N ALA A 172 19.99 -3.64 10.52
CA ALA A 172 19.74 -4.14 11.87
C ALA A 172 20.21 -3.14 12.95
N VAL A 173 21.39 -2.52 12.75
CA VAL A 173 21.94 -1.50 13.67
C VAL A 173 21.09 -0.23 13.66
N VAL A 174 20.73 0.27 12.48
CA VAL A 174 19.86 1.46 12.35
C VAL A 174 18.52 1.22 13.05
N TYR A 175 17.87 0.09 12.77
CA TYR A 175 16.59 -0.25 13.38
C TYR A 175 16.68 -0.42 14.89
N ALA A 176 17.78 -1.01 15.40
CA ALA A 176 18.04 -1.09 16.82
C ALA A 176 18.12 0.28 17.50
N HIS A 177 18.83 1.23 16.88
CA HIS A 177 18.92 2.60 17.38
C HIS A 177 17.57 3.32 17.36
N GLU A 178 16.77 3.15 16.30
CA GLU A 178 15.41 3.71 16.21
C GLU A 178 14.51 3.18 17.33
N LEU A 179 14.57 1.87 17.60
CA LEU A 179 13.80 1.24 18.68
C LEU A 179 14.27 1.69 20.07
N ALA A 180 15.59 1.84 20.27
CA ALA A 180 16.16 2.23 21.55
C ALA A 180 15.71 3.64 22.01
N VAL A 181 15.42 4.55 21.08
CA VAL A 181 14.94 5.90 21.39
C VAL A 181 13.41 6.02 21.44
N SER A 182 12.71 4.92 21.18
CA SER A 182 11.24 4.88 21.16
C SER A 182 10.63 5.23 22.51
N GLY A 183 9.40 5.73 22.49
CA GLY A 183 8.65 6.02 23.72
C GLY A 183 8.35 4.78 24.57
N TYR A 184 8.44 3.58 23.99
CA TYR A 184 8.33 2.32 24.71
C TYR A 184 9.63 2.01 25.46
N ALA A 185 10.77 2.03 24.78
CA ALA A 185 12.09 1.80 25.41
C ALA A 185 12.35 2.78 26.56
N LYS A 186 11.96 4.05 26.40
CA LYS A 186 12.04 5.07 27.47
C LYS A 186 11.19 4.76 28.71
N LYS A 187 10.07 4.05 28.54
CA LYS A 187 9.17 3.65 29.65
C LYS A 187 9.53 2.30 30.26
N HIS A 188 10.32 1.51 29.54
CA HIS A 188 10.74 0.15 29.90
C HIS A 188 12.25 0.00 29.68
N PRO A 189 13.09 0.73 30.43
CA PRO A 189 14.55 0.67 30.28
C PRO A 189 15.12 -0.72 30.57
N GLU A 190 14.38 -1.57 31.28
CA GLU A 190 14.68 -2.97 31.53
C GLU A 190 14.40 -3.89 30.33
N SER A 191 13.71 -3.41 29.29
CA SER A 191 13.40 -4.21 28.11
C SER A 191 14.58 -4.25 27.15
N ASP A 192 14.81 -5.40 26.52
CA ASP A 192 15.78 -5.56 25.42
C ASP A 192 15.33 -4.85 24.11
N VAL A 193 14.41 -3.89 24.19
CA VAL A 193 13.96 -3.13 23.03
C VAL A 193 15.09 -2.24 22.54
N GLY A 194 15.50 -2.46 21.29
CA GLY A 194 16.67 -1.81 20.71
C GLY A 194 17.99 -2.46 21.08
N ASN A 195 17.99 -3.65 21.71
CA ASN A 195 19.20 -4.44 21.90
C ASN A 195 19.77 -4.86 20.53
N VAL A 196 20.91 -4.27 20.18
CA VAL A 196 21.56 -4.43 18.87
C VAL A 196 21.87 -5.90 18.58
N GLU A 197 22.35 -6.67 19.56
CA GLU A 197 22.71 -8.07 19.36
C GLU A 197 21.48 -8.95 19.10
N VAL A 198 20.38 -8.71 19.83
CA VAL A 198 19.11 -9.42 19.59
C VAL A 198 18.59 -9.12 18.18
N ILE A 199 18.63 -7.86 17.76
CA ILE A 199 18.12 -7.43 16.45
C ILE A 199 19.01 -7.94 15.32
N LYS A 200 20.34 -7.86 15.46
CA LYS A 200 21.29 -8.46 14.50
C LYS A 200 21.06 -9.96 14.33
N ASN A 201 20.87 -10.69 15.43
CA ASN A 201 20.58 -12.12 15.39
C ASN A 201 19.27 -12.42 14.64
N ASN A 202 18.22 -11.65 14.88
CA ASN A 202 16.95 -11.80 14.16
C ASN A 202 17.12 -11.56 12.65
N TYR A 203 17.82 -10.49 12.26
CA TYR A 203 18.10 -10.18 10.85
C TYR A 203 18.95 -11.27 10.18
N ALA A 204 19.97 -11.78 10.89
CA ALA A 204 20.79 -12.89 10.42
C ALA A 204 19.98 -14.19 10.25
N LEU A 205 19.05 -14.50 11.16
CA LEU A 205 18.14 -15.64 11.05
C LEU A 205 17.21 -15.51 9.83
N THR A 206 16.66 -14.32 9.58
CA THR A 206 15.86 -14.05 8.38
C THR A 206 16.68 -14.24 7.12
N ARG A 207 17.89 -13.67 7.04
CA ARG A 207 18.81 -13.89 5.90
C ARG A 207 19.10 -15.37 5.68
N LYS A 208 19.36 -16.13 6.76
CA LYS A 208 19.56 -17.58 6.67
C LYS A 208 18.32 -18.28 6.12
N SER A 209 17.12 -17.90 6.58
CA SER A 209 15.84 -18.42 6.07
C SER A 209 15.71 -18.20 4.55
N ILE A 210 16.01 -16.98 4.08
CA ILE A 210 16.00 -16.63 2.64
C ILE A 210 17.03 -17.46 1.87
N THR A 211 18.29 -17.51 2.31
CA THR A 211 19.36 -18.26 1.62
C THR A 211 19.12 -19.77 1.58
N THR A 212 18.34 -20.30 2.53
CA THR A 212 17.96 -21.72 2.57
C THR A 212 16.66 -22.02 1.85
N GLY A 213 16.05 -21.02 1.18
CA GLY A 213 14.82 -21.18 0.41
C GLY A 213 13.56 -21.36 1.25
N LYS A 214 13.62 -21.11 2.57
CA LYS A 214 12.46 -21.20 3.46
C LYS A 214 11.58 -19.95 3.41
N GLN A 215 12.11 -18.85 2.88
CA GLN A 215 11.42 -17.58 2.70
C GLN A 215 11.82 -17.00 1.35
N GLU A 216 10.86 -16.33 0.68
CA GLU A 216 11.12 -15.61 -0.56
C GLU A 216 12.12 -14.48 -0.35
N ARG A 217 13.01 -14.29 -1.33
CA ARG A 217 13.97 -13.18 -1.31
C ARG A 217 13.30 -11.84 -1.63
N TYR A 218 12.41 -11.84 -2.60
CA TYR A 218 11.80 -10.60 -3.09
C TYR A 218 10.35 -10.54 -2.68
N THR A 219 9.97 -9.43 -2.04
CA THR A 219 8.59 -9.17 -1.65
C THR A 219 8.05 -8.02 -2.49
N LYS A 220 6.90 -8.21 -3.14
CA LYS A 220 6.22 -7.13 -3.85
C LYS A 220 5.54 -6.25 -2.83
N MET A 221 5.96 -4.98 -2.77
CA MET A 221 5.45 -4.04 -1.76
C MET A 221 4.37 -3.11 -2.33
N MET A 222 4.46 -2.77 -3.62
CA MET A 222 3.48 -1.89 -4.26
C MET A 222 3.38 -2.25 -5.74
N ALA A 223 2.23 -1.94 -6.35
CA ALA A 223 2.02 -2.08 -7.77
C ALA A 223 1.17 -0.92 -8.31
N LEU A 224 1.58 -0.35 -9.44
CA LEU A 224 0.90 0.74 -10.11
C LEU A 224 0.48 0.34 -11.53
N LEU A 225 -0.74 0.66 -11.92
CA LEU A 225 -1.33 0.26 -13.20
C LEU A 225 -1.23 1.39 -14.23
N TYR A 226 -0.84 1.02 -15.46
CA TYR A 226 -0.63 1.94 -16.56
C TYR A 226 -1.22 1.42 -17.86
N THR A 227 -1.57 2.33 -18.76
CA THR A 227 -1.80 2.03 -20.18
C THR A 227 -1.01 2.98 -21.07
N ILE A 228 -0.75 2.55 -22.30
CA ILE A 228 -0.18 3.41 -23.35
C ILE A 228 -1.30 3.83 -24.29
N ASP A 229 -1.46 5.14 -24.49
CA ASP A 229 -2.44 5.65 -25.46
C ASP A 229 -1.94 5.51 -26.91
N LYS A 230 -2.82 5.82 -27.87
CA LYS A 230 -2.54 5.75 -29.31
C LYS A 230 -1.37 6.63 -29.78
N ASN A 231 -0.95 7.62 -28.99
CA ASN A 231 0.14 8.54 -29.27
C ASN A 231 1.43 8.15 -28.51
N GLY A 232 1.43 7.03 -27.79
CA GLY A 232 2.55 6.60 -26.94
C GLY A 232 2.58 7.25 -25.56
N GLY A 233 1.55 8.00 -25.18
CA GLY A 233 1.42 8.63 -23.88
C GLY A 233 1.16 7.60 -22.77
N VAL A 234 1.97 7.65 -21.71
CA VAL A 234 1.74 6.83 -20.51
C VAL A 234 0.60 7.43 -19.69
N ILE A 235 -0.42 6.63 -19.41
CA ILE A 235 -1.54 6.98 -18.55
C ILE A 235 -1.42 6.14 -17.28
N PHE A 236 -1.36 6.81 -16.13
CA PHE A 236 -1.47 6.19 -14.82
C PHE A 236 -2.95 6.03 -14.47
N HIS A 237 -3.36 4.84 -14.03
CA HIS A 237 -4.69 4.58 -13.52
C HIS A 237 -4.67 4.74 -12.01
N ASP A 238 -5.23 5.84 -11.50
CA ASP A 238 -5.33 6.07 -10.06
C ASP A 238 -6.49 5.23 -9.48
N PRO A 239 -6.26 4.38 -8.46
CA PRO A 239 -7.31 3.56 -7.85
C PRO A 239 -8.45 4.38 -7.21
N GLY A 240 -8.19 5.66 -6.91
CA GLY A 240 -9.18 6.61 -6.38
C GLY A 240 -9.97 7.37 -7.44
N GLN A 241 -9.58 7.30 -8.73
CA GLN A 241 -10.19 8.10 -9.80
C GLN A 241 -11.71 7.93 -9.91
N PRO A 242 -12.30 6.72 -9.82
CA PRO A 242 -13.76 6.57 -9.92
C PRO A 242 -14.52 7.33 -8.83
N MET A 243 -13.99 7.36 -7.60
CA MET A 243 -14.59 8.11 -6.49
C MET A 243 -14.47 9.62 -6.73
N ILE A 244 -13.32 10.09 -7.22
CA ILE A 244 -13.09 11.50 -7.55
C ILE A 244 -14.08 11.95 -8.63
N ASP A 245 -14.24 11.17 -9.69
CA ASP A 245 -15.16 11.46 -10.79
C ASP A 245 -16.61 11.45 -10.30
N PHE A 246 -16.98 10.49 -9.46
CA PHE A 246 -18.30 10.44 -8.85
C PHE A 246 -18.58 11.71 -8.05
N VAL A 247 -17.65 12.14 -7.18
CA VAL A 247 -17.78 13.37 -6.39
C VAL A 247 -17.93 14.59 -7.28
N ASN A 248 -17.08 14.74 -8.30
CA ASN A 248 -17.11 15.89 -9.19
C ASN A 248 -18.40 15.98 -10.01
N ASN A 249 -18.91 14.85 -10.47
CA ASN A 249 -20.17 14.79 -11.24
C ASN A 249 -21.40 15.10 -10.38
N ASN A 250 -21.28 14.91 -9.06
CA ASN A 250 -22.37 15.02 -8.10
C ASN A 250 -22.27 16.24 -7.16
N SER A 251 -21.29 17.11 -7.38
CA SER A 251 -21.05 18.33 -6.59
C SER A 251 -21.49 19.61 -7.33
N LYS A 252 -22.23 19.48 -8.43
CA LYS A 252 -22.90 20.57 -9.15
C LYS A 252 -24.34 20.71 -8.65
#